data_AF-A0AAD5JQ50-F1
#
_entry.id   AF-A0AAD5JQ50-F1
#
_cell.length_a   1.000
_cell.length_b   1.000
_cell.length_c   1.000
_cell.angle_alpha   90.00
_cell.angle_beta   90.00
_cell.angle_gamma   90.00
#
_symmetry.space_group_name_H-M   'P 1'
#
loop_
_entity.id
_entity.type
_entity.pdbx_description
1 polymer ?
#
loop_
_entity_poly.entity_id
_entity_poly.type
_entity_poly.pdbx_seq_one_letter_code
_entity_poly.pdbx_strand_id
1 'polypeptide(L)'
;QRFQYVLIPCRKRLLRSEIRQYLRSLTINPNRIIDISYPARNILGLLVHTKYLTSVSLLLRKANTPILYDFNPTDPIHLRDPTYISLPEQKK
;
A
#
# COMPACT_ATOMS: atom_id res chain seq x y z
N GLN A 1 4.85 18.48 -7.43
CA GLN A 1 5.49 17.31 -6.79
C GLN A 1 4.55 16.13 -6.98
N ARG A 2 5.03 14.99 -7.49
CA ARG A 2 4.19 13.81 -7.79
C ARG A 2 4.37 12.79 -6.68
N PHE A 3 3.26 12.28 -6.16
CA PHE A 3 3.24 11.25 -5.11
C PHE A 3 2.63 9.98 -5.69
N GLN A 4 3.01 8.84 -5.14
CA GLN A 4 2.49 7.54 -5.58
C GLN A 4 2.40 6.59 -4.41
N TYR A 5 1.39 5.73 -4.47
CA TYR A 5 1.20 4.68 -3.49
C TYR A 5 2.07 3.47 -3.84
N VAL A 6 2.77 2.96 -2.84
CA VAL A 6 3.42 1.65 -2.88
C VAL A 6 2.56 0.71 -2.06
N LEU A 7 2.04 -0.32 -2.72
CA LEU A 7 1.12 -1.27 -2.11
C LEU A 7 1.88 -2.54 -1.74
N ILE A 8 1.72 -2.97 -0.51
CA ILE A 8 2.44 -4.10 0.07
C ILE A 8 1.41 -5.05 0.69
N PRO A 9 1.39 -6.34 0.32
CA PRO A 9 0.53 -7.30 0.98
C PRO A 9 1.06 -7.53 2.41
N CYS A 10 0.16 -7.39 3.38
CA CYS A 10 0.43 -7.55 4.80
C CYS A 10 -0.51 -8.60 5.38
N ARG A 11 0.03 -9.69 5.94
CA ARG A 11 -0.80 -10.76 6.53
C ARG A 11 -1.66 -10.29 7.70
N LYS A 12 -1.16 -9.32 8.48
CA LYS A 12 -1.86 -8.71 9.62
C LYS A 12 -1.79 -7.20 9.51
N ARG A 13 -2.82 -6.52 10.02
CA ARG A 13 -2.80 -5.06 10.18
C ARG A 13 -1.83 -4.74 11.31
N LEU A 14 -0.76 -4.04 10.97
CA LEU A 14 0.23 -3.57 11.92
C LEU A 14 -0.17 -2.18 12.43
N LEU A 15 0.32 -1.81 13.61
CA LEU A 15 0.18 -0.44 14.08
C LEU A 15 1.08 0.49 13.27
N ARG A 16 0.70 1.76 13.17
CA ARG A 16 1.51 2.78 12.46
C ARG A 16 2.94 2.88 13.01
N SER A 17 3.11 2.70 14.32
CA SER A 17 4.41 2.65 14.99
C SER A 17 5.27 1.46 14.52
N GLU A 18 4.68 0.26 14.49
CA GLU A 18 5.35 -0.97 14.04
C GLU A 18 5.79 -0.86 12.57
N ILE A 19 4.95 -0.27 11.72
CA ILE A 19 5.28 -0.05 10.31
C ILE A 19 6.44 0.93 10.18
N ARG A 20 6.42 2.03 10.93
CA ARG A 20 7.54 2.99 10.94
C ARG A 20 8.83 2.35 11.48
N GLN A 21 8.74 1.45 12.45
CA GLN A 21 9.88 0.69 12.97
C GLN A 21 10.40 -0.31 11.93
N TYR A 22 9.51 -1.04 11.26
CA TYR A 22 9.84 -1.94 10.16
C TYR A 22 10.54 -1.19 9.02
N LEU A 23 10.00 -0.04 8.62
CA LEU A 23 10.63 0.81 7.59
C LEU A 23 12.01 1.31 8.02
N ARG A 24 12.19 1.69 9.29
CA ARG A 24 13.51 2.03 9.84
C ARG A 24 14.48 0.85 9.75
N SER A 25 14.05 -0.37 10.07
CA SER A 25 14.90 -1.57 9.90
C SER A 25 15.29 -1.84 8.45
N LEU A 26 14.45 -1.43 7.50
CA LEU A 26 14.75 -1.48 6.07
C LEU A 26 15.61 -0.30 5.58
N THR A 27 16.15 0.51 6.50
CA THR A 27 16.91 1.73 6.19
C THR A 27 16.09 2.79 5.43
N ILE A 28 14.75 2.66 5.41
CA ILE A 28 13.85 3.64 4.84
C ILE A 28 13.54 4.68 5.91
N ASN A 29 13.90 5.94 5.64
CA ASN A 29 13.57 7.04 6.53
C ASN A 29 12.05 7.20 6.61
N PRO A 30 11.42 7.02 7.79
CA PRO A 30 9.96 7.10 7.93
C PRO A 30 9.42 8.51 7.71
N ASN A 31 10.27 9.53 7.79
CA ASN A 31 9.93 10.92 7.46
C ASN A 31 9.73 11.14 5.95
N ARG A 32 10.22 10.23 5.11
CA ARG A 32 10.00 10.27 3.65
C ARG A 32 8.67 9.66 3.22
N ILE A 33 7.97 9.01 4.16
CA ILE A 33 6.65 8.43 3.94
C ILE A 33 5.62 9.41 4.49
N ILE A 34 4.77 9.86 3.59
CA ILE A 34 3.80 10.93 3.84
C ILE A 34 2.65 10.36 4.64
N ASP A 35 2.14 9.21 4.21
CA ASP A 35 1.01 8.56 4.86
C ASP A 35 1.12 7.04 4.82
N ILE A 36 0.46 6.42 5.80
CA ILE A 36 0.29 4.99 5.94
C ILE A 36 -1.21 4.70 5.99
N SER A 37 -1.69 4.07 4.92
CA SER A 37 -3.09 3.77 4.66
C SER A 37 -3.31 2.25 4.53
N TYR A 38 -4.56 1.82 4.74
CA TYR A 38 -4.97 0.44 4.59
C TYR A 38 -6.14 0.39 3.60
N PRO A 39 -5.85 0.41 2.29
CA PRO A 39 -6.90 0.49 1.27
C PRO A 39 -7.80 -0.76 1.25
N ALA A 40 -7.28 -1.92 1.65
CA ALA A 40 -8.05 -3.16 1.72
C ALA A 40 -7.55 -4.07 2.84
N ARG A 41 -8.31 -5.14 3.09
CA ARG A 41 -7.91 -6.19 4.02
C ARG A 41 -6.60 -6.81 3.52
N ASN A 42 -5.61 -6.86 4.41
CA ASN A 42 -4.28 -7.39 4.14
C ASN A 42 -3.44 -6.59 3.13
N ILE A 43 -3.76 -5.32 2.89
CA ILE A 43 -2.99 -4.45 2.00
C ILE A 43 -2.60 -3.18 2.73
N LEU A 44 -1.30 -2.90 2.72
CA LEU A 44 -0.68 -1.71 3.27
C LEU A 44 -0.35 -0.77 2.11
N GLY A 45 -0.88 0.46 2.15
CA GLY A 45 -0.55 1.52 1.20
C GLY A 45 0.37 2.54 1.84
N LEU A 46 1.58 2.67 1.30
CA LEU A 46 2.54 3.70 1.68
C LEU A 46 2.54 4.82 0.66
N LEU A 47 2.23 6.04 1.08
CA LEU A 47 2.31 7.21 0.22
C LEU A 47 3.74 7.76 0.22
N VAL A 48 4.39 7.71 -0.94
CA VAL A 48 5.80 8.10 -1.10
C VAL A 48 5.94 9.13 -2.22
N HIS A 49 6.85 10.08 -2.05
CA HIS A 49 7.21 11.00 -3.13
C HIS A 49 7.95 10.26 -4.24
N THR A 50 7.59 10.51 -5.50
CA THR A 50 8.15 9.83 -6.70
C THR A 50 9.68 9.80 -6.76
N LYS A 51 10.36 10.89 -6.38
CA LYS A 51 11.83 10.95 -6.27
C LYS A 51 12.46 9.84 -5.39
N TYR A 52 11.72 9.33 -4.39
CA TYR A 52 12.21 8.29 -3.49
C TYR A 52 11.67 6.90 -3.84
N LEU A 53 10.78 6.80 -4.81
CA LEU A 53 10.11 5.56 -5.17
C LEU A 53 11.10 4.52 -5.66
N THR A 54 12.07 4.91 -6.51
CA THR A 54 13.14 4.01 -6.98
C THR A 54 13.96 3.44 -5.82
N SER A 55 14.35 4.29 -4.85
CA SER A 55 15.12 3.86 -3.67
C SER A 55 14.31 2.94 -2.77
N VAL A 56 13.03 3.27 -2.53
CA VAL A 56 12.13 2.48 -1.69
C VAL A 56 11.84 1.13 -2.33
N SER A 57 11.55 1.09 -3.63
CA SER A 57 11.33 -0.16 -4.37
C SER A 57 12.57 -1.05 -4.37
N LEU A 58 13.76 -0.48 -4.49
CA LEU A 58 15.02 -1.24 -4.41
C LEU A 58 15.26 -1.82 -3.01
N LEU A 59 14.99 -1.05 -1.95
CA LEU A 59 15.11 -1.52 -0.56
C LEU A 59 14.07 -2.60 -0.23
N LEU A 60 12.83 -2.42 -0.68
CA LEU A 60 11.76 -3.41 -0.51
C LEU A 60 12.08 -4.72 -1.28
N ARG A 61 12.63 -4.62 -2.50
CA ARG A 61 13.12 -5.80 -3.24
C ARG A 61 14.26 -6.50 -2.50
N LYS A 62 15.22 -5.75 -1.96
CA LYS A 62 16.30 -6.31 -1.12
C LYS A 62 15.76 -7.01 0.13
N ALA A 63 14.65 -6.53 0.67
CA ALA A 63 13.98 -7.11 1.84
C ALA A 63 13.11 -8.34 1.53
N ASN A 64 13.05 -8.79 0.26
CA ASN A 64 12.09 -9.78 -0.23
C ASN A 64 10.63 -9.43 0.08
N THR A 65 10.33 -8.12 0.20
CA THR A 65 8.96 -7.66 0.42
C THR A 65 8.27 -7.54 -0.94
N PRO A 66 7.21 -8.32 -1.21
CA PRO A 66 6.48 -8.20 -2.46
C PRO A 66 5.82 -6.83 -2.56
N ILE A 67 5.91 -6.22 -3.75
CA ILE A 67 5.26 -4.96 -4.09
C ILE A 67 4.14 -5.27 -5.07
N LEU A 68 2.92 -4.81 -4.77
CA LEU A 68 1.78 -4.88 -5.65
C LEU A 68 1.79 -3.66 -6.57
N TYR A 69 2.02 -3.88 -7.86
CA TYR A 69 1.99 -2.82 -8.89
C TYR A 69 0.60 -2.67 -9.52
N ASP A 70 -0.18 -3.75 -9.60
CA ASP A 70 -1.43 -3.81 -10.36
C ASP A 70 -2.68 -3.70 -9.49
N PHE A 71 -2.55 -3.23 -8.25
CA PHE A 71 -3.71 -3.10 -7.36
C PHE A 71 -4.44 -1.78 -7.61
N ASN A 72 -5.71 -1.89 -7.97
CA ASN A 72 -6.58 -0.74 -8.18
C ASN A 72 -7.51 -0.56 -6.96
N PRO A 73 -7.38 0.54 -6.19
CA PRO A 73 -8.16 0.76 -4.97
C PRO A 73 -9.65 0.94 -5.21
N THR A 74 -10.05 1.22 -6.46
CA THR A 74 -11.45 1.37 -6.87
C THR A 74 -12.08 0.07 -7.37
N ASP A 75 -11.38 -1.07 -7.31
CA ASP A 75 -12.00 -2.33 -7.72
C ASP A 75 -13.11 -2.75 -6.74
N PRO A 76 -14.30 -3.13 -7.26
CA PRO A 76 -15.45 -3.51 -6.44
C PRO A 76 -15.20 -4.78 -5.61
N ILE A 77 -14.19 -5.59 -5.97
CA ILE A 77 -13.75 -6.76 -5.20
C ILE A 77 -13.12 -6.36 -3.86
N HIS A 78 -12.49 -5.18 -3.80
CA HIS A 78 -11.86 -4.66 -2.59
C HIS A 78 -12.80 -3.79 -1.76
N LEU A 79 -13.79 -3.18 -2.41
CA LEU A 79 -14.90 -2.47 -1.78
C LEU A 79 -15.94 -3.49 -1.30
N ARG A 80 -15.66 -4.15 -0.17
CA ARG A 80 -16.61 -5.04 0.53
C ARG A 80 -17.77 -4.27 1.18
N ASP A 81 -18.40 -3.37 0.43
CA ASP A 81 -19.65 -2.76 0.84
C ASP A 81 -20.77 -3.81 0.65
N PRO A 82 -21.51 -4.17 1.70
CA PRO A 82 -22.60 -5.14 1.60
C PRO A 82 -23.71 -4.68 0.64
N THR A 83 -23.82 -3.37 0.39
CA THR A 83 -24.70 -2.75 -0.60
C THR A 83 -24.23 -2.90 -2.06
N TYR A 84 -22.94 -3.19 -2.29
CA TYR A 84 -22.39 -3.43 -3.63
C TYR A 84 -22.54 -4.89 -4.08
N ILE A 85 -22.70 -5.83 -3.14
CA ILE A 85 -22.92 -7.25 -3.43
C ILE A 85 -24.28 -7.48 -4.14
N SER A 86 -25.26 -6.59 -3.91
CA SER A 86 -26.61 -6.69 -4.46
C SER A 86 -26.82 -5.95 -5.79
N LEU A 87 -25.81 -5.29 -6.35
CA LEU A 87 -25.94 -4.58 -7.62
C LEU A 87 -25.44 -5.49 -8.76
N PRO A 88 -26.31 -5.91 -9.70
CA PRO A 88 -25.85 -6.59 -10.90
C PRO A 88 -24.94 -5.65 -11.69
N GLU A 89 -23.83 -6.18 -12.21
CA GLU A 89 -22.88 -5.45 -13.06
C GLU A 89 -23.64 -4.68 -14.15
N GLN A 90 -23.63 -3.34 -14.04
CA GLN A 90 -24.01 -2.47 -15.14
C GLN A 90 -22.89 -2.59 -16.19
N LYS A 91 -23.05 -3.54 -17.11
CA LYS A 91 -22.33 -3.56 -18.37
C LYS A 91 -22.62 -2.24 -19.10
N LYS A 92 -21.55 -1.57 -19.51
CA LYS A 92 -21.57 -0.47 -20.49
C LYS A 92 -22.30 -0.87 -21.76
#